data_AF-A0A7L5SQ99-F1
#
_entry.id   AF-A0A7L5SQ99-F1
#
_cell.length_a   1.000
_cell.length_b   1.000
_cell.length_c   1.000
_cell.angle_alpha   90.00
_cell.angle_beta   90.00
_cell.angle_gamma   90.00
#
_symmetry.space_group_name_H-M   'P 1'
#
loop_
_entity.id
_entity.type
_entity.pdbx_description
1 polymer ?
#
loop_
_entity_poly.entity_id
_entity_poly.type
_entity_poly.pdbx_seq_one_letter_code
_entity_poly.pdbx_strand_id
1 'polypeptide(L)' 'MIRHGLPESRWHKSSCSSGEGPTCVETQSTDDGLMAVGDSKDRSRGAITSTTVAWATFIDAVKYEGFAAL' A
#
# COMPACT_ATOMS: atom_id res chain seq x y z
N MET A 1 3.10 4.59 -10.18
CA MET A 1 4.49 4.30 -10.62
C MET A 1 5.16 3.42 -9.57
N ILE A 2 6.16 2.61 -9.92
CA ILE A 2 6.93 1.82 -8.94
C ILE A 2 8.10 2.66 -8.41
N ARG A 3 8.31 2.68 -7.09
CA ARG A 3 9.42 3.36 -6.41
C ARG A 3 10.21 2.38 -5.54
N HIS A 4 11.54 2.49 -5.57
CA HIS A 4 12.46 1.74 -4.71
C HIS A 4 13.15 2.68 -3.71
N GLY A 5 13.88 2.12 -2.73
CA GLY A 5 14.70 2.90 -1.80
C GLY A 5 13.93 3.73 -0.77
N LEU A 6 12.70 3.32 -0.44
CA LEU A 6 11.91 3.96 0.63
C LEU A 6 12.45 3.56 2.01
N PRO A 7 12.45 4.48 3.00
CA PRO A 7 13.01 4.22 4.32
C PRO A 7 12.26 3.09 5.03
N GLU A 8 13.01 2.09 5.51
CA GLU A 8 12.42 0.88 6.09
C GLU A 8 11.64 1.15 7.38
N SER A 9 12.07 2.12 8.18
CA SER A 9 11.48 2.43 9.49
C SER A 9 10.09 3.07 9.44
N ARG A 10 9.66 3.57 8.29
CA ARG A 10 8.39 4.30 8.14
C ARG A 10 7.24 3.41 7.64
N TRP A 11 7.48 2.12 7.42
CA TRP A 11 6.43 1.21 6.97
C TRP A 11 5.46 0.88 8.10
N HIS A 12 4.17 1.05 7.81
CA HIS A 12 3.09 0.60 8.67
C HIS A 12 2.53 -0.72 8.14
N LYS A 13 2.63 -1.77 8.96
CA LYS A 13 2.11 -3.10 8.66
C LYS A 13 0.62 -3.17 8.99
N SER A 14 -0.18 -3.74 8.08
CA SER A 14 -1.60 -3.95 8.37
C SER A 14 -1.78 -4.97 9.50
N SER A 15 -2.82 -4.80 10.32
CA SER A 15 -3.22 -5.80 11.31
C SER A 15 -3.70 -7.11 10.67
N CYS A 16 -4.16 -7.07 9.41
CA CYS A 16 -4.52 -8.24 8.62
C CYS A 16 -3.31 -9.01 8.07
N SER A 17 -2.09 -8.58 8.41
CA SER A 17 -0.83 -9.24 8.06
C SER A 17 -0.25 -10.07 9.21
N SER A 18 -1.10 -10.51 10.16
CA SER A 18 -0.74 -11.41 11.25
C SER A 18 -0.85 -12.89 10.85
N GLY A 19 0.17 -13.70 11.19
CA GLY A 19 0.19 -15.15 10.97
C GLY A 19 0.75 -15.56 9.60
N GLU A 20 1.01 -16.87 9.41
CA GLU A 20 1.54 -17.51 8.19
C GLU A 20 0.63 -17.40 6.94
N GLY A 21 -0.17 -16.33 6.83
CA GLY A 21 -1.11 -16.08 5.75
C GLY A 21 -0.52 -15.29 4.55
N PRO A 22 -1.24 -15.24 3.43
CA PRO A 22 -0.77 -14.62 2.18
C PRO A 22 -0.78 -13.08 2.17
N THR A 23 -1.37 -12.40 3.16
CA THR A 23 -1.72 -10.98 3.11
C THR A 23 -0.66 -10.05 3.71
N CYS A 24 0.43 -9.80 3.00
CA CYS A 24 1.56 -8.99 3.47
C CYS A 24 1.64 -7.59 2.82
N VAL A 25 0.60 -6.78 2.99
CA VAL A 25 0.57 -5.40 2.47
C VAL A 25 0.99 -4.41 3.55
N GLU A 26 1.90 -3.50 3.19
CA GLU A 26 2.35 -2.41 4.06
C GLU A 26 2.24 -1.09 3.33
N THR A 27 2.03 -0.02 4.10
CA THR A 27 1.88 1.33 3.55
C THR A 27 2.85 2.30 4.20
N GLN A 28 3.19 3.37 3.49
CA GLN A 28 4.03 4.44 4.01
C GLN A 28 3.73 5.76 3.30
N SER A 29 3.74 6.87 4.04
CA SER A 29 3.77 8.22 3.49
C SER A 29 5.20 8.64 3.13
N THR A 30 5.37 9.15 1.91
CA THR A 30 6.66 9.59 1.37
C THR A 30 6.87 11.09 1.60
N ASP A 31 8.14 11.54 1.58
CA ASP A 31 8.47 12.95 1.84
C ASP A 31 7.88 13.93 0.79
N ASP A 32 7.62 13.45 -0.43
CA ASP A 32 6.97 14.18 -1.51
C ASP A 32 5.43 14.05 -1.50
N GLY A 33 4.85 13.57 -0.40
CA GLY A 33 3.40 13.59 -0.17
C GLY A 33 2.62 12.48 -0.87
N LEU A 34 3.29 11.43 -1.37
CA LEU A 34 2.65 10.25 -1.96
C LEU A 34 2.43 9.15 -0.92
N MET A 35 1.45 8.29 -1.20
CA MET A 35 1.23 7.01 -0.51
C MET A 35 1.91 5.89 -1.28
N ALA A 36 2.84 5.21 -0.62
CA ALA A 36 3.49 4.01 -1.11
C ALA A 36 2.81 2.75 -0.53
N VAL A 37 2.59 1.76 -1.38
CA VAL A 37 2.05 0.44 -1.03
C VAL A 37 3.05 -0.61 -1.47
N GLY A 38 3.50 -1.45 -0.55
CA GLY A 38 4.53 -2.45 -0.80
C GLY A 38 4.17 -3.82 -0.25
N ASP A 39 4.83 -4.84 -0.79
CA ASP A 39 4.76 -6.22 -0.33
C ASP A 39 5.87 -6.46 0.72
N SER A 40 5.50 -6.83 1.95
CA SER A 40 6.49 -7.15 3.00
C SER A 40 7.38 -8.32 2.61
N LYS A 41 6.86 -9.27 1.81
CA LYS A 41 7.56 -10.51 1.45
C LYS A 41 8.62 -10.27 0.40
N ASP A 42 8.50 -9.21 -0.39
CA ASP A 42 9.47 -8.89 -1.43
C ASP A 42 9.63 -7.38 -1.63
N ARG A 43 10.34 -6.75 -0.69
CA ARG A 43 10.67 -5.32 -0.74
C ARG A 43 11.50 -4.93 -1.96
N SER A 44 12.22 -5.88 -2.57
CA SER A 44 13.09 -5.62 -3.72
C SER A 44 12.29 -5.20 -4.96
N ARG A 45 11.03 -5.66 -5.07
CA ARG A 45 10.11 -5.28 -6.15
C ARG A 45 9.68 -3.83 -6.13
N GLY A 46 9.98 -3.10 -5.05
CA GLY A 46 9.57 -1.72 -4.86
C GLY A 46 8.11 -1.60 -4.44
N ALA A 47 7.62 -0.36 -4.42
CA ALA A 47 6.29 0.00 -3.97
C ALA A 47 5.52 0.77 -5.04
N ILE A 48 4.23 0.51 -5.17
CA ILE A 48 3.33 1.32 -5.99
C ILE A 48 3.09 2.63 -5.24
N THR A 49 3.36 3.75 -5.90
CA THR A 49 3.02 5.08 -5.36
C THR A 49 1.78 5.66 -6.02
N SER A 50 1.00 6.36 -5.20
CA SER A 50 -0.21 7.08 -5.59
C SER A 50 -0.33 8.37 -4.78
N THR A 51 -1.13 9.33 -5.23
CA THR A 51 -1.52 10.46 -4.38
C THR A 51 -2.32 9.96 -3.19
N THR A 52 -2.25 10.64 -2.05
CA THR A 52 -3.09 10.35 -0.87
C THR A 52 -4.59 10.32 -1.19
N VAL A 53 -5.06 11.22 -2.06
CA VAL A 53 -6.46 11.27 -2.52
C VAL A 53 -6.84 10.01 -3.29
N ALA A 54 -6.09 9.64 -4.33
CA ALA A 54 -6.35 8.42 -5.09
C ALA A 54 -6.32 7.16 -4.23
N TRP A 55 -5.42 7.09 -3.24
CA TRP A 55 -5.38 5.99 -2.27
C TRP A 55 -6.66 5.94 -1.42
N ALA A 56 -7.13 7.07 -0.90
CA ALA A 56 -8.39 7.13 -0.15
C ALA A 56 -9.59 6.70 -1.02
N THR A 57 -9.67 7.20 -2.25
CA THR A 57 -10.72 6.82 -3.22
C THR A 57 -10.69 5.32 -3.51
N PHE A 58 -9.51 4.72 -3.68
CA PHE A 58 -9.37 3.28 -3.87
C PHE A 58 -9.93 2.49 -2.67
N ILE A 59 -9.56 2.88 -1.45
CA ILE A 59 -10.04 2.20 -0.23
C ILE A 59 -11.55 2.29 -0.10
N ASP A 60 -12.14 3.46 -0.37
CA ASP A 60 -13.59 3.64 -0.33
C ASP A 60 -14.28 2.75 -1.38
N ALA A 61 -13.75 2.71 -2.60
CA ALA A 61 -14.28 1.83 -3.64
C ALA A 61 -14.19 0.35 -3.27
N VAL A 62 -13.09 -0.11 -2.65
CA VAL A 62 -12.98 -1.50 -2.16
C VAL A 62 -14.01 -1.80 -1.06
N LYS A 63 -14.22 -0.87 -0.12
CA LYS A 63 -15.14 -1.06 1.02
C LYS A 63 -16.61 -1.12 0.61
N TYR A 64 -16.98 -0.37 -0.41
CA TYR A 64 -18.38 -0.17 -0.81
C TYR A 64 -18.71 -0.81 -2.17
N GLU A 65 -17.96 -1.84 -2.58
CA GLU A 65 -18.13 -2.55 -3.85
C GLU A 65 -18.19 -1.62 -5.08
N GLY A 66 -17.50 -0.47 -5.01
CA GLY A 66 -17.45 0.55 -6.07
C GLY A 66 -16.80 0.08 -7.37
N PHE A 67 -16.23 -1.13 -7.39
CA PHE A 67 -15.70 -1.80 -8.57
C PHE A 67 -16.58 -2.93 -9.10
N ALA A 68 -17.68 -3.30 -8.42
CA ALA A 68 -18.55 -4.42 -8.83
C ALA A 68 -19.32 -4.18 -10.14
N ALA A 69 -19.23 -2.96 -10.70
CA ALA A 69 -19.81 -2.58 -11.99
C ALA A 69 -18.76 -2.47 -13.13
N LEU A 70 -17.51 -2.87 -12.90
CA LEU A 70 -16.49 -3.06 -13.93
C LEU A 70 -16.43 -4.52 -14.36
#